data_AF-A0A954RAL6-F1
#
_entry.id   AF-A0A954RAL6-F1
#
_cell.length_a   1.000
_cell.length_b   1.000
_cell.length_c   1.000
_cell.angle_alpha   90.00
_cell.angle_beta   90.00
_cell.angle_gamma   90.00
#
_symmetry.space_group_name_H-M   'P 1'
#
loop_
_entity.id
_entity.type
_entity.pdbx_description
1 polymer ?
#
loop_
_entity_poly.entity_id
_entity_poly.type
_entity_poly.pdbx_seq_one_letter_code
_entity_poly.pdbx_strand_id
1 'polypeptide(L)'
;MFARWSARLRWLRRRFSRSEWGVYLLGLPRIRGAENERGLLLVQIDGLSRTQLERAIADNRLPHLKRLLDREKYRLHTFYSGLPSSTPGVQGELHYGERCAVPAFSFRENQSRRIMRMFEQASASSIESRLASTNTGLLSGGASYCNIYSGGADESRFCAATIGWGNVARATNLPRWLSVLLWHSPSLLRVIELSVIELALALWDFAGGLSSGFHLGKELKFIPSRVAVSIMLRELTVMGASMDLARGLPIVHLNLLGYDEQAHRRGPGSAFAHWSLKGIDSAVRRLWNEAQRSAARDYDVWVFSDHGQQHTIPYPTIAGKTI
;
A
#
# COMPACT_ATOMS: atom_id res chain seq x y z
N MET A 1 -19.61 -34.20 15.74
CA MET A 1 -20.23 -32.89 16.07
C MET A 1 -19.36 -31.69 15.70
N PHE A 2 -18.06 -31.66 16.06
CA PHE A 2 -17.16 -30.51 15.78
C PHE A 2 -17.07 -30.08 14.30
N ALA A 3 -17.08 -31.02 13.35
CA ALA A 3 -17.07 -30.69 11.92
C ALA A 3 -18.29 -29.86 11.48
N ARG A 4 -19.50 -30.21 11.96
CA ARG A 4 -20.75 -29.47 11.67
C ARG A 4 -20.77 -28.08 12.31
N TRP A 5 -20.19 -27.95 13.52
CA TRP A 5 -20.03 -26.66 14.19
C TRP A 5 -19.02 -25.76 13.48
N SER A 6 -17.86 -26.30 13.07
CA SER A 6 -16.87 -25.56 12.28
C SER A 6 -17.42 -25.11 10.93
N ALA A 7 -18.21 -25.95 10.26
CA ALA A 7 -18.88 -25.61 9.02
C ALA A 7 -19.95 -24.52 9.21
N ARG A 8 -20.76 -24.59 10.28
CA ARG A 8 -21.72 -23.54 10.64
C ARG A 8 -21.04 -22.22 11.01
N LEU A 9 -19.92 -22.27 11.72
CA LEU A 9 -19.15 -21.07 12.06
C LEU A 9 -18.52 -20.43 10.82
N ARG A 10 -17.96 -21.24 9.91
CA ARG A 10 -17.47 -20.78 8.60
C ARG A 10 -18.59 -20.18 7.76
N TRP A 11 -19.77 -20.81 7.73
CA TRP A 11 -20.94 -20.30 7.02
C TRP A 11 -21.43 -18.97 7.59
N LEU A 12 -21.57 -18.84 8.91
CA LEU A 12 -21.91 -17.57 9.57
C LEU A 12 -20.86 -16.49 9.28
N ARG A 13 -19.57 -16.82 9.39
CA ARG A 13 -18.47 -15.88 9.09
C ARG A 13 -18.50 -15.39 7.64
N ARG A 14 -18.75 -16.28 6.67
CA ARG A 14 -18.93 -15.90 5.26
C ARG A 14 -20.15 -15.00 5.07
N ARG A 15 -21.26 -15.30 5.75
CA ARG A 15 -22.52 -14.53 5.68
C ARG A 15 -22.39 -13.12 6.26
N PHE A 16 -21.45 -12.87 7.17
CA PHE A 16 -21.23 -11.55 7.78
C PHE A 16 -19.90 -10.89 7.36
N SER A 17 -19.08 -11.54 6.53
CA SER A 17 -17.84 -10.95 6.01
C SER A 17 -18.17 -9.91 4.95
N ARG A 18 -17.67 -8.68 5.16
CA ARG A 18 -17.86 -7.57 4.22
C ARG A 18 -17.19 -7.85 2.88
N SER A 19 -16.02 -8.47 2.92
CA SER A 19 -15.25 -8.86 1.74
C SER A 19 -16.02 -9.88 0.89
N GLU A 20 -16.64 -10.87 1.54
CA GLU A 20 -17.48 -11.89 0.89
C GLU A 20 -18.73 -11.29 0.22
N TRP A 21 -19.36 -10.33 0.89
CA TRP A 21 -20.46 -9.55 0.29
C TRP A 21 -19.99 -8.64 -0.84
N GLY A 22 -18.82 -8.02 -0.73
CA GLY A 22 -18.22 -7.23 -1.80
C GLY A 22 -18.00 -8.06 -3.06
N VAL A 23 -17.43 -9.26 -2.91
CA VAL A 23 -17.28 -10.25 -4.00
C VAL A 23 -18.62 -10.63 -4.60
N TYR A 24 -19.64 -10.89 -3.76
CA TYR A 24 -20.98 -11.23 -4.23
C TYR A 24 -21.65 -10.07 -4.98
N LEU A 25 -21.63 -8.86 -4.41
CA LEU A 25 -22.26 -7.68 -4.99
C LEU A 25 -21.60 -7.29 -6.31
N LEU A 26 -20.28 -7.41 -6.42
CA LEU A 26 -19.54 -7.11 -7.65
C LEU A 26 -19.55 -8.26 -8.67
N GLY A 27 -20.04 -9.45 -8.28
CA GLY A 27 -20.07 -10.63 -9.14
C GLY A 27 -18.67 -11.15 -9.51
N LEU A 28 -17.69 -10.98 -8.63
CA LEU A 28 -16.30 -11.34 -8.92
C LEU A 28 -16.12 -12.87 -8.94
N PRO A 29 -15.33 -13.41 -9.89
CA PRO A 29 -15.07 -14.85 -9.95
C PRO A 29 -14.24 -15.29 -8.75
N ARG A 30 -14.54 -16.50 -8.26
CA ARG A 30 -13.83 -17.16 -7.16
C ARG A 30 -13.03 -18.33 -7.70
N ILE A 31 -11.83 -18.52 -7.16
CA ILE A 31 -11.04 -19.71 -7.40
C ILE A 31 -11.61 -20.84 -6.53
N ARG A 32 -12.04 -21.93 -7.17
CA ARG A 32 -12.61 -23.10 -6.49
C ARG A 32 -11.56 -24.20 -6.40
N GLY A 33 -11.58 -24.99 -5.34
CA GLY A 33 -10.70 -26.16 -5.17
C GLY A 33 -9.29 -25.85 -4.67
N ALA A 34 -9.01 -24.58 -4.33
CA ALA A 34 -7.73 -24.14 -3.79
C ALA A 34 -7.70 -24.06 -2.26
N GLU A 35 -8.70 -24.64 -1.56
CA GLU A 35 -8.88 -24.41 -0.11
C GLU A 35 -7.69 -24.89 0.74
N ASN A 36 -6.94 -25.88 0.24
CA ASN A 36 -5.76 -26.44 0.90
C ASN A 36 -4.44 -25.96 0.29
N GLU A 37 -4.48 -25.10 -0.72
CA GLU A 37 -3.27 -24.54 -1.31
C GLU A 37 -2.76 -23.35 -0.49
N ARG A 38 -1.44 -23.14 -0.56
CA ARG A 38 -0.79 -21.96 0.04
C ARG A 38 -1.07 -20.73 -0.80
N GLY A 39 -1.33 -19.61 -0.14
CA GLY A 39 -1.36 -18.28 -0.74
C GLY A 39 -0.38 -17.36 -0.05
N LEU A 40 -0.04 -16.25 -0.69
CA LEU A 40 0.86 -15.26 -0.12
C LEU A 40 0.23 -13.87 -0.16
N LEU A 41 0.14 -13.24 1.01
CA LEU A 41 -0.18 -11.83 1.16
C LEU A 41 1.10 -11.07 1.48
N LEU A 42 1.57 -10.25 0.55
CA LEU A 42 2.72 -9.37 0.71
C LEU A 42 2.21 -7.94 1.02
N VAL A 43 2.53 -7.41 2.20
CA VAL A 43 2.17 -6.07 2.63
C VAL A 43 3.43 -5.22 2.76
N GLN A 44 3.64 -4.33 1.80
CA GLN A 44 4.73 -3.36 1.81
C GLN A 44 4.29 -2.10 2.57
N ILE A 45 5.09 -1.68 3.57
CA ILE A 45 5.00 -0.36 4.19
C ILE A 45 6.10 0.50 3.57
N ASP A 46 5.72 1.44 2.72
CA ASP A 46 6.65 2.23 1.94
C ASP A 46 7.58 3.07 2.84
N GLY A 47 8.88 3.05 2.57
CA GLY A 47 9.88 3.92 3.20
C GLY A 47 10.15 3.73 4.70
N LEU A 48 9.56 2.72 5.35
CA LEU A 48 9.70 2.47 6.79
C LEU A 48 11.00 1.75 7.14
N SER A 49 12.00 2.51 7.57
CA SER A 49 13.26 1.91 8.05
C SER A 49 13.06 1.06 9.30
N ARG A 50 13.95 0.08 9.49
CA ARG A 50 13.97 -0.79 10.68
C ARG A 50 14.02 0.02 11.99
N THR A 51 14.85 1.05 12.05
CA THR A 51 14.99 1.89 13.25
C THR A 51 13.69 2.63 13.59
N GLN A 52 12.95 3.09 12.58
CA GLN A 52 11.67 3.75 12.78
C GLN A 52 10.56 2.75 13.13
N LEU A 53 10.59 1.53 12.58
CA LEU A 53 9.71 0.43 12.96
C LEU A 53 9.88 0.04 14.43
N GLU A 54 11.12 -0.20 14.86
CA GLU A 54 11.45 -0.57 16.25
C GLU A 54 11.02 0.53 17.22
N ARG A 55 11.28 1.79 16.89
CA ARG A 55 10.82 2.95 17.68
C ARG A 55 9.30 3.03 17.75
N ALA A 56 8.60 2.88 16.63
CA ALA A 56 7.15 2.93 16.59
C ALA A 56 6.49 1.78 17.38
N ILE A 57 7.11 0.60 17.42
CA ILE A 57 6.68 -0.51 18.28
C ILE A 57 6.89 -0.17 19.76
N ALA A 58 8.06 0.36 20.12
CA ALA A 58 8.36 0.77 21.49
C ALA A 58 7.40 1.86 21.99
N ASP A 59 7.06 2.83 21.12
CA ASP A 59 6.13 3.93 21.40
C ASP A 59 4.64 3.53 21.25
N ASN A 60 4.35 2.24 21.11
CA ASN A 60 2.99 1.67 20.98
C ASN A 60 2.17 2.28 19.83
N ARG A 61 2.83 2.67 18.74
CA ARG A 61 2.20 3.18 17.50
C ARG A 61 1.79 2.07 16.54
N LEU A 62 2.36 0.88 16.70
CA LEU A 62 2.10 -0.32 15.90
C LEU A 62 1.65 -1.51 16.77
N PRO A 63 0.53 -1.39 17.52
CA PRO A 63 0.12 -2.39 18.51
C PRO A 63 -0.21 -3.76 17.90
N HIS A 64 -0.72 -3.82 16.67
CA HIS A 64 -0.99 -5.10 16.02
C HIS A 64 0.30 -5.78 15.58
N LEU A 65 1.24 -5.08 14.93
CA LEU A 65 2.54 -5.65 14.57
C LEU A 65 3.30 -6.12 15.80
N LYS A 66 3.28 -5.34 16.89
CA LYS A 66 3.84 -5.76 18.18
C LYS A 66 3.22 -7.09 18.64
N ARG A 67 1.90 -7.21 18.59
CA ARG A 67 1.19 -8.45 18.94
C ARG A 67 1.59 -9.63 18.04
N LEU A 68 1.85 -9.42 16.75
CA LEU A 68 2.29 -10.49 15.85
C LEU A 68 3.66 -11.05 16.29
N LEU A 69 4.59 -10.16 16.65
CA LEU A 69 5.90 -10.54 17.19
C LEU A 69 5.77 -11.28 18.53
N ASP A 70 4.95 -10.74 19.44
CA ASP A 70 4.81 -11.27 20.80
C ASP A 70 4.04 -12.60 20.86
N ARG A 71 3.04 -12.81 19.99
CA ARG A 71 2.04 -13.89 20.16
C ARG A 71 1.86 -14.80 18.95
N GLU A 72 2.19 -14.35 17.74
CA GLU A 72 1.90 -15.08 16.49
C GLU A 72 3.16 -15.66 15.84
N LYS A 73 4.27 -15.76 16.59
CA LYS A 73 5.58 -16.30 16.16
C LYS A 73 6.26 -15.54 15.01
N TYR A 74 5.84 -14.30 14.72
CA TYR A 74 6.52 -13.47 13.73
C TYR A 74 7.91 -13.10 14.23
N ARG A 75 8.86 -12.96 13.30
CA ARG A 75 10.23 -12.52 13.57
C ARG A 75 10.55 -11.29 12.74
N LEU A 76 11.27 -10.36 13.35
CA LEU A 76 11.79 -9.20 12.64
C LEU A 76 13.11 -9.58 11.95
N HIS A 77 13.16 -9.42 10.64
CA HIS A 77 14.35 -9.65 9.82
C HIS A 77 14.82 -8.33 9.22
N THR A 78 16.13 -8.19 9.02
CA THR A 78 16.67 -7.11 8.19
C THR A 78 16.49 -7.47 6.73
N PHE A 79 15.90 -6.56 5.96
CA PHE A 79 15.70 -6.70 4.53
C PHE A 79 16.71 -5.81 3.79
N TYR A 80 17.37 -6.38 2.78
CA TYR A 80 18.26 -5.61 1.90
C TYR A 80 17.44 -4.96 0.80
N SER A 81 17.43 -3.62 0.75
CA SER A 81 16.63 -2.82 -0.19
C SER A 81 17.22 -2.72 -1.61
N GLY A 82 18.33 -3.39 -1.90
CA GLY A 82 19.02 -3.17 -3.16
C GLY A 82 19.66 -1.78 -3.29
N LEU A 83 20.31 -1.56 -4.44
CA LEU A 83 20.83 -0.28 -4.89
C LEU A 83 20.27 0.00 -6.30
N PRO A 84 19.58 1.12 -6.53
CA PRO A 84 19.23 2.17 -5.55
C PRO A 84 18.14 1.71 -4.56
N SER A 85 18.24 2.15 -3.30
CA SER A 85 17.23 1.93 -2.25
C SER A 85 15.99 2.80 -2.49
N SER A 86 15.24 2.46 -3.53
CA SER A 86 14.04 3.17 -3.99
C SER A 86 12.99 2.16 -4.43
N THR A 87 11.71 2.50 -4.25
CA THR A 87 10.57 1.64 -4.62
C THR A 87 10.68 1.00 -6.00
N PRO A 88 10.97 1.72 -7.11
CA PRO A 88 11.06 1.09 -8.43
C PRO A 88 12.26 0.15 -8.60
N GLY A 89 13.35 0.37 -7.85
CA GLY A 89 14.51 -0.53 -7.85
C GLY A 89 14.18 -1.83 -7.11
N VAL A 90 13.66 -1.71 -5.88
CA VAL A 90 13.26 -2.84 -5.04
C VAL A 90 12.17 -3.67 -5.70
N GLN A 91 11.13 -3.03 -6.25
CA GLN A 91 10.03 -3.74 -6.89
C GLN A 91 10.46 -4.42 -8.19
N GLY A 92 11.42 -3.85 -8.92
CA GLY A 92 12.00 -4.52 -10.09
C GLY A 92 12.68 -5.84 -9.71
N GLU A 93 13.47 -5.82 -8.63
CA GLU A 93 14.15 -7.02 -8.13
C GLU A 93 13.16 -8.02 -7.50
N LEU A 94 12.21 -7.54 -6.70
CA LEU A 94 11.22 -8.38 -6.04
C LEU A 94 10.25 -9.04 -7.04
N HIS A 95 9.72 -8.27 -7.99
CA HIS A 95 8.68 -8.76 -8.90
C HIS A 95 9.23 -9.47 -10.12
N TYR A 96 10.41 -9.10 -10.61
CA TYR A 96 10.95 -9.62 -11.87
C TYR A 96 12.36 -10.22 -11.73
N GLY A 97 12.94 -10.25 -10.52
CA GLY A 97 14.29 -10.78 -10.31
C GLY A 97 15.42 -9.91 -10.87
N GLU A 98 15.11 -8.70 -11.37
CA GLU A 98 16.09 -7.82 -12.01
C GLU A 98 16.69 -6.85 -11.00
N ARG A 99 17.96 -7.07 -10.65
CA ARG A 99 18.74 -6.17 -9.79
C ARG A 99 18.95 -4.84 -10.48
N CYS A 100 18.81 -3.73 -9.75
CA CYS A 100 19.05 -2.39 -10.28
C CYS A 100 18.25 -2.14 -11.59
N ALA A 101 16.98 -2.58 -11.62
CA ALA A 101 16.08 -2.42 -12.77
C ALA A 101 16.01 -0.97 -13.30
N VAL A 102 16.18 0.00 -12.39
CA VAL A 102 16.37 1.42 -12.68
C VAL A 102 17.53 1.99 -11.85
N PRO A 103 18.28 2.98 -12.36
CA PRO A 103 19.41 3.57 -11.65
C PRO A 103 18.99 4.58 -10.57
N ALA A 104 17.78 5.13 -10.66
CA ALA A 104 17.20 6.07 -9.69
C ALA A 104 15.68 6.15 -9.87
N PHE A 105 14.99 6.86 -8.97
CA PHE A 105 13.57 7.17 -9.12
C PHE A 105 13.27 8.13 -10.30
N SER A 106 14.21 9.01 -10.62
CA SER A 106 14.18 9.89 -11.79
C SER A 106 15.55 9.87 -12.47
N PHE A 107 15.60 9.53 -13.75
CA PHE A 107 16.85 9.38 -14.50
C PHE A 107 16.67 9.75 -15.98
N ARG A 108 17.77 10.01 -16.69
CA ARG A 108 17.71 10.25 -18.14
C ARG A 108 18.00 8.96 -18.88
N GLU A 109 17.09 8.55 -19.75
CA GLU A 109 17.30 7.40 -20.62
C GLU A 109 18.18 7.78 -21.81
N ASN A 110 19.21 6.98 -22.10
CA ASN A 110 20.17 7.30 -23.17
C ASN A 110 19.55 7.24 -24.57
N GLN A 111 18.68 6.26 -24.83
CA GLN A 111 18.08 6.04 -26.15
C GLN A 111 17.10 7.16 -26.51
N SER A 112 16.13 7.45 -25.63
CA SER A 112 15.13 8.48 -25.87
C SER A 112 15.58 9.89 -25.50
N ARG A 113 16.68 10.03 -24.72
CA ARG A 113 17.13 11.28 -24.08
C ARG A 113 16.09 11.93 -23.16
N ARG A 114 15.00 11.22 -22.83
CA ARG A 114 13.93 11.72 -21.96
C ARG A 114 14.29 11.51 -20.50
N ILE A 115 13.76 12.39 -19.66
CA ILE A 115 13.78 12.19 -18.21
C ILE A 115 12.64 11.24 -17.89
N MET A 116 12.99 10.04 -17.44
CA MET A 116 12.10 9.02 -16.94
C MET A 116 11.83 9.29 -15.47
N ARG A 117 10.57 9.33 -15.06
CA ARG A 117 10.18 9.47 -13.66
C ARG A 117 9.22 8.36 -13.29
N MET A 118 9.55 7.59 -12.26
CA MET A 118 8.82 6.35 -11.98
C MET A 118 7.40 6.53 -11.43
N PHE A 119 7.00 7.76 -11.09
CA PHE A 119 5.59 8.08 -10.83
C PHE A 119 4.76 8.34 -12.10
N GLU A 120 5.41 8.54 -13.25
CA GLU A 120 4.74 8.77 -14.53
C GLU A 120 4.44 7.42 -15.19
N GLN A 121 3.19 7.23 -15.61
CA GLN A 121 2.74 5.96 -16.17
C GLN A 121 3.56 5.51 -17.39
N ALA A 122 3.82 6.43 -18.32
CA ALA A 122 4.59 6.11 -19.53
C ALA A 122 6.01 5.62 -19.21
N SER A 123 6.62 6.16 -18.15
CA SER A 123 7.96 5.73 -17.71
C SER A 123 7.88 4.35 -17.06
N ALA A 124 6.96 4.16 -16.11
CA ALA A 124 6.80 2.92 -15.38
C ALA A 124 6.39 1.74 -16.29
N SER A 125 5.47 1.96 -17.23
CA SER A 125 5.01 0.92 -18.17
C SER A 125 6.09 0.52 -19.18
N SER A 126 6.92 1.47 -19.63
CA SER A 126 8.05 1.19 -20.51
C SER A 126 9.08 0.29 -19.83
N ILE A 127 9.43 0.59 -18.57
CA ILE A 127 10.35 -0.25 -17.79
C ILE A 127 9.73 -1.61 -17.49
N GLU A 128 8.48 -1.66 -17.06
CA GLU A 128 7.78 -2.92 -16.80
C GLU A 128 7.73 -3.83 -18.03
N SER A 129 7.44 -3.28 -19.22
CA SER A 129 7.39 -4.05 -20.46
C SER A 129 8.74 -4.70 -20.76
N ARG A 130 9.85 -4.02 -20.47
CA ARG A 130 11.21 -4.55 -20.62
C ARG A 130 11.52 -5.65 -19.59
N LEU A 131 11.05 -5.49 -18.35
CA LEU A 131 11.22 -6.51 -17.31
C LEU A 131 10.42 -7.78 -17.64
N ALA A 132 9.16 -7.60 -18.04
CA ALA A 132 8.25 -8.68 -18.40
C ALA A 132 8.64 -9.43 -19.68
N SER A 133 9.43 -8.82 -20.58
CA SER A 133 9.91 -9.52 -21.78
C SER A 133 11.00 -10.55 -21.49
N THR A 134 11.63 -10.48 -20.31
CA THR A 134 12.74 -11.35 -19.92
C THR A 134 12.37 -12.29 -18.78
N ASN A 135 11.53 -11.82 -17.84
CA ASN A 135 11.18 -12.55 -16.63
C ASN A 135 9.66 -12.62 -16.44
N THR A 136 9.18 -13.77 -15.97
CA THR A 136 7.79 -13.90 -15.51
C THR A 136 7.62 -13.18 -14.18
N GLY A 137 6.62 -12.31 -14.10
CA GLY A 137 6.34 -11.54 -12.88
C GLY A 137 5.87 -12.42 -11.72
N LEU A 138 6.39 -12.15 -10.51
CA LEU A 138 6.06 -12.85 -9.26
C LEU A 138 4.55 -12.88 -8.98
N LEU A 139 3.81 -11.87 -9.42
CA LEU A 139 2.39 -11.69 -9.12
C LEU A 139 1.48 -12.31 -10.18
N SER A 140 2.00 -13.10 -11.12
CA SER A 140 1.21 -13.77 -12.15
C SER A 140 0.06 -14.61 -11.55
N GLY A 141 -1.16 -14.44 -12.10
CA GLY A 141 -2.37 -15.06 -11.55
C GLY A 141 -2.89 -14.42 -10.25
N GLY A 142 -2.22 -13.38 -9.75
CA GLY A 142 -2.51 -12.70 -8.49
C GLY A 142 -2.98 -11.24 -8.67
N ALA A 143 -2.82 -10.46 -7.61
CA ALA A 143 -3.20 -9.04 -7.58
C ALA A 143 -2.07 -8.12 -7.10
N SER A 144 -2.06 -6.90 -7.64
CA SER A 144 -1.08 -5.85 -7.35
C SER A 144 -1.78 -4.52 -7.07
N TYR A 145 -1.49 -3.92 -5.91
CA TYR A 145 -2.11 -2.68 -5.46
C TYR A 145 -1.08 -1.60 -5.11
N CYS A 146 -1.25 -0.40 -5.67
CA CYS A 146 -0.44 0.80 -5.35
C CYS A 146 1.07 0.65 -5.58
N ASN A 147 1.48 -0.27 -6.46
CA ASN A 147 2.87 -0.50 -6.80
C ASN A 147 3.34 0.37 -7.96
N ILE A 148 4.64 0.46 -8.21
CA ILE A 148 5.15 1.04 -9.45
C ILE A 148 4.82 0.12 -10.62
N TYR A 149 5.09 -1.18 -10.47
CA TYR A 149 4.82 -2.21 -11.46
C TYR A 149 3.63 -3.09 -11.06
N SER A 150 2.93 -3.64 -12.04
CA SER A 150 1.92 -4.69 -11.81
C SER A 150 2.54 -5.99 -11.31
N GLY A 151 3.82 -6.24 -11.58
CA GLY A 151 4.50 -7.48 -11.21
C GLY A 151 3.96 -8.70 -11.95
N GLY A 152 3.34 -8.50 -13.12
CA GLY A 152 2.69 -9.53 -13.91
C GLY A 152 1.28 -9.92 -13.42
N ALA A 153 0.71 -9.16 -12.48
CA ALA A 153 -0.61 -9.46 -11.93
C ALA A 153 -1.75 -9.32 -12.95
N ASP A 154 -2.64 -10.31 -12.96
CA ASP A 154 -3.88 -10.30 -13.74
C ASP A 154 -4.82 -9.18 -13.23
N GLU A 155 -4.76 -8.88 -11.93
CA GLU A 155 -5.57 -7.85 -11.26
C GLU A 155 -4.66 -6.74 -10.71
N SER A 156 -4.33 -5.76 -11.54
CA SER A 156 -3.54 -4.59 -11.13
C SER A 156 -4.42 -3.35 -10.93
N ARG A 157 -4.31 -2.71 -9.76
CA ARG A 157 -5.10 -1.54 -9.38
C ARG A 157 -4.21 -0.46 -8.78
N PHE A 158 -4.39 0.77 -9.23
CA PHE A 158 -3.63 1.95 -8.77
C PHE A 158 -2.11 1.84 -8.91
N CYS A 159 -1.60 1.00 -9.83
CA CYS A 159 -0.17 0.87 -10.06
C CYS A 159 0.34 1.93 -11.04
N ALA A 160 1.52 2.52 -10.84
CA ALA A 160 2.05 3.59 -11.68
C ALA A 160 2.09 3.20 -13.17
N ALA A 161 2.59 2.01 -13.49
CA ALA A 161 2.63 1.46 -14.84
C ALA A 161 1.24 1.19 -15.45
N THR A 162 0.25 0.96 -14.60
CA THR A 162 -1.12 0.59 -14.99
C THR A 162 -2.14 1.66 -14.62
N ILE A 163 -1.77 2.94 -14.43
CA ILE A 163 -2.76 4.02 -14.16
C ILE A 163 -3.60 4.28 -15.42
N GLY A 164 -4.43 3.31 -15.78
CA GLY A 164 -5.64 3.48 -16.54
C GLY A 164 -6.79 3.38 -15.55
N TRP A 165 -7.37 4.53 -15.22
CA TRP A 165 -8.78 4.59 -14.82
C TRP A 165 -9.68 3.91 -15.88
N GLY A 166 -9.16 3.57 -17.06
CA GLY A 166 -9.83 2.80 -18.13
C GLY A 166 -10.34 1.41 -17.74
N ASN A 167 -9.82 0.77 -16.68
CA ASN A 167 -10.44 -0.46 -16.14
C ASN A 167 -11.49 -0.19 -15.04
N VAL A 168 -11.43 0.97 -14.38
CA VAL A 168 -12.52 1.48 -13.52
C VAL A 168 -13.66 2.04 -14.37
N ALA A 169 -13.37 2.58 -15.56
CA ALA A 169 -14.33 3.13 -16.51
C ALA A 169 -15.09 2.04 -17.30
N ARG A 170 -14.61 0.79 -17.31
CA ARG A 170 -15.38 -0.39 -17.73
C ARG A 170 -16.28 -0.95 -16.61
N ALA A 171 -16.43 -0.23 -15.49
CA ALA A 171 -17.46 -0.53 -14.52
C ALA A 171 -18.83 -0.14 -15.10
N THR A 172 -19.46 -1.06 -15.81
CA THR A 172 -20.90 -1.11 -16.10
C THR A 172 -21.79 -1.12 -14.84
N ASN A 173 -21.25 -0.78 -13.66
CA ASN A 173 -21.90 -0.93 -12.35
C ASN A 173 -21.37 0.06 -11.30
N LEU A 174 -21.27 1.36 -11.63
CA LEU A 174 -21.05 2.43 -10.64
C LEU A 174 -21.96 2.32 -9.38
N PRO A 175 -23.25 1.93 -9.49
CA PRO A 175 -24.10 1.70 -8.31
C PRO A 175 -23.62 0.55 -7.41
N ARG A 176 -22.99 -0.50 -7.96
CA ARG A 176 -22.47 -1.63 -7.19
C ARG A 176 -21.16 -1.27 -6.47
N TRP A 177 -20.33 -0.44 -7.10
CA TRP A 177 -19.15 0.12 -6.41
C TRP A 177 -19.56 1.08 -5.30
N LEU A 178 -20.56 1.94 -5.55
CA LEU A 178 -21.15 2.79 -4.52
C LEU A 178 -21.78 1.96 -3.40
N SER A 179 -22.48 0.86 -3.70
CA SER A 179 -23.07 0.00 -2.67
C SER A 179 -22.01 -0.73 -1.84
N VAL A 180 -20.89 -1.17 -2.44
CA VAL A 180 -19.74 -1.70 -1.70
C VAL A 180 -19.11 -0.62 -0.84
N LEU A 181 -18.91 0.59 -1.36
CA LEU A 181 -18.36 1.72 -0.60
C LEU A 181 -19.23 2.08 0.61
N LEU A 182 -20.56 2.14 0.41
CA LEU A 182 -21.56 2.41 1.44
C LEU A 182 -21.69 1.26 2.44
N TRP A 183 -21.56 -0.01 2.00
CA TRP A 183 -21.56 -1.17 2.88
C TRP A 183 -20.28 -1.26 3.73
N HIS A 184 -19.17 -0.76 3.19
CA HIS A 184 -17.95 -0.47 3.92
C HIS A 184 -18.01 0.86 4.69
N SER A 185 -19.19 1.27 5.17
CA SER A 185 -19.44 2.56 5.85
C SER A 185 -18.45 2.94 6.96
N PRO A 186 -17.89 2.03 7.79
CA PRO A 186 -16.90 2.46 8.78
C PRO A 186 -15.55 2.86 8.16
N SER A 187 -15.24 2.35 6.97
CA SER A 187 -14.07 2.77 6.19
C SER A 187 -14.33 4.18 5.63
N LEU A 188 -15.52 4.43 5.10
CA LEU A 188 -15.92 5.75 4.60
C LEU A 188 -15.96 6.80 5.71
N LEU A 189 -16.59 6.48 6.86
CA LEU A 189 -16.61 7.35 8.03
C LEU A 189 -15.21 7.61 8.55
N ARG A 190 -14.32 6.60 8.56
CA ARG A 190 -12.92 6.78 8.94
C ARG A 190 -12.14 7.64 7.96
N VAL A 191 -12.39 7.52 6.65
CA VAL A 191 -11.81 8.42 5.65
C VAL A 191 -12.24 9.86 5.93
N ILE A 192 -13.54 10.09 6.17
CA ILE A 192 -14.09 11.41 6.49
C ILE A 192 -13.47 11.94 7.80
N GLU A 193 -13.50 11.16 8.87
CA GLU A 193 -12.94 11.51 10.19
C GLU A 193 -11.46 11.88 10.09
N LEU A 194 -10.64 11.02 9.47
CA LEU A 194 -9.21 11.29 9.32
C LEU A 194 -8.96 12.49 8.39
N SER A 195 -9.76 12.67 7.33
CA SER A 195 -9.64 13.85 6.46
C SER A 195 -9.97 15.15 7.19
N VAL A 196 -10.95 15.13 8.11
CA VAL A 196 -11.29 16.27 8.96
C VAL A 196 -10.18 16.56 9.98
N ILE A 197 -9.62 15.53 10.62
CA ILE A 197 -8.47 15.69 11.52
C ILE A 197 -7.28 16.30 10.78
N GLU A 198 -6.99 15.81 9.58
CA GLU A 198 -5.94 16.34 8.71
C GLU A 198 -6.16 17.81 8.35
N LEU A 199 -7.39 18.17 7.97
CA LEU A 199 -7.75 19.54 7.69
C LEU A 199 -7.55 20.43 8.93
N ALA A 200 -7.94 19.95 10.12
CA ALA A 200 -7.77 20.69 11.37
C ALA A 200 -6.28 20.87 11.74
N LEU A 201 -5.46 19.83 11.61
CA LEU A 201 -4.01 19.91 11.84
C LEU A 201 -3.34 20.86 10.85
N ALA A 202 -3.72 20.82 9.58
CA ALA A 202 -3.20 21.74 8.56
C ALA A 202 -3.58 23.21 8.87
N LEU A 203 -4.79 23.46 9.36
CA LEU A 203 -5.23 24.79 9.78
C LEU A 203 -4.50 25.26 11.05
N TRP A 204 -4.22 24.35 11.98
CA TRP A 204 -3.43 24.64 13.17
C TRP A 204 -1.97 24.97 12.84
N ASP A 205 -1.33 24.14 12.01
CA ASP A 205 0.02 24.37 11.49
C ASP A 205 0.09 25.69 10.71
N PHE A 206 -0.95 26.04 9.94
CA PHE A 206 -1.07 27.33 9.25
C PHE A 206 -1.12 28.51 10.24
N ALA A 207 -1.95 28.40 11.28
CA ALA A 207 -2.06 29.43 12.31
C ALA A 207 -0.74 29.61 13.10
N GLY A 208 -0.03 28.51 13.37
CA GLY A 208 1.30 28.54 14.00
C GLY A 208 2.40 29.07 13.07
N GLY A 209 2.39 28.67 11.80
CA GLY A 209 3.39 29.04 10.79
C GLY A 209 3.38 30.51 10.40
N LEU A 210 2.24 31.19 10.54
CA LEU A 210 2.11 32.65 10.43
C LEU A 210 3.02 33.41 11.42
N SER A 211 3.41 32.79 12.55
CA SER A 211 4.33 33.39 13.53
C SER A 211 5.83 33.16 13.20
N SER A 212 6.16 32.26 12.27
CA SER A 212 7.52 31.73 12.08
C SER A 212 8.16 32.04 10.72
N GLY A 213 7.52 32.83 9.85
CA GLY A 213 8.12 33.31 8.60
C GLY A 213 8.39 32.23 7.54
N PHE A 214 7.78 31.05 7.63
CA PHE A 214 7.92 29.98 6.64
C PHE A 214 7.06 30.25 5.38
N HIS A 215 7.54 29.84 4.21
CA HIS A 215 6.91 30.13 2.91
C HIS A 215 5.59 29.36 2.68
N LEU A 216 4.49 29.97 3.15
CA LEU A 216 3.11 29.46 3.27
C LEU A 216 2.37 29.08 1.95
N GLY A 217 2.82 29.53 0.78
CA GLY A 217 2.03 29.42 -0.46
C GLY A 217 1.94 28.02 -1.09
N LYS A 218 2.95 27.17 -0.88
CA LYS A 218 3.01 25.81 -1.47
C LYS A 218 2.48 24.71 -0.54
N GLU A 219 2.48 24.94 0.78
CA GLU A 219 1.96 23.99 1.77
C GLU A 219 0.43 23.92 1.79
N LEU A 220 -0.26 25.06 1.62
CA LEU A 220 -1.71 25.14 1.81
C LEU A 220 -2.56 24.44 0.74
N LYS A 221 -2.05 24.31 -0.50
CA LYS A 221 -2.82 23.72 -1.62
C LYS A 221 -2.57 22.24 -1.87
N PHE A 222 -1.47 21.68 -1.36
CA PHE A 222 -1.03 20.31 -1.69
C PHE A 222 -0.87 19.36 -0.49
N ILE A 223 -1.02 19.85 0.74
CA ILE A 223 -0.88 18.99 1.93
C ILE A 223 -2.18 18.23 2.24
N PRO A 224 -3.34 18.89 2.47
CA PRO A 224 -4.55 18.18 2.89
C PRO A 224 -5.06 17.22 1.82
N SER A 225 -4.99 17.63 0.55
CA SER A 225 -5.42 16.82 -0.59
C SER A 225 -4.62 15.53 -0.70
N ARG A 226 -3.30 15.58 -0.51
CA ARG A 226 -2.44 14.41 -0.64
C ARG A 226 -2.59 13.45 0.53
N VAL A 227 -2.73 13.96 1.76
CA VAL A 227 -2.96 13.08 2.92
C VAL A 227 -4.33 12.41 2.84
N ALA A 228 -5.38 13.16 2.49
CA ALA A 228 -6.71 12.61 2.25
C ALA A 228 -6.68 11.53 1.15
N VAL A 229 -5.96 11.79 0.05
CA VAL A 229 -5.77 10.80 -1.03
C VAL A 229 -5.03 9.57 -0.52
N SER A 230 -3.96 9.70 0.28
CA SER A 230 -3.23 8.55 0.85
C SER A 230 -4.11 7.69 1.77
N ILE A 231 -4.95 8.33 2.57
CA ILE A 231 -5.87 7.64 3.49
C ILE A 231 -6.97 6.92 2.69
N MET A 232 -7.57 7.60 1.72
CA MET A 232 -8.59 7.02 0.84
C MET A 232 -8.01 5.86 0.03
N LEU A 233 -6.84 6.04 -0.57
CA LEU A 233 -6.16 5.03 -1.36
C LEU A 233 -5.80 3.80 -0.53
N ARG A 234 -5.33 3.99 0.71
CA ARG A 234 -5.11 2.90 1.67
C ARG A 234 -6.41 2.12 1.92
N GLU A 235 -7.52 2.79 2.18
CA GLU A 235 -8.79 2.14 2.48
C GLU A 235 -9.35 1.37 1.28
N LEU A 236 -9.26 1.93 0.07
CA LEU A 236 -9.64 1.26 -1.17
C LEU A 236 -8.74 0.05 -1.47
N THR A 237 -7.43 0.20 -1.25
CA THR A 237 -6.45 -0.88 -1.44
C THR A 237 -6.71 -2.03 -0.48
N VAL A 238 -6.91 -1.75 0.81
CA VAL A 238 -7.22 -2.76 1.82
C VAL A 238 -8.53 -3.47 1.48
N MET A 239 -9.54 -2.73 1.01
CA MET A 239 -10.82 -3.29 0.60
C MET A 239 -10.67 -4.24 -0.61
N GLY A 240 -9.98 -3.79 -1.65
CA GLY A 240 -9.69 -4.58 -2.85
C GLY A 240 -8.93 -5.87 -2.51
N ALA A 241 -7.80 -5.73 -1.81
CA ALA A 241 -7.01 -6.87 -1.37
C ALA A 241 -7.82 -7.84 -0.49
N SER A 242 -8.67 -7.33 0.42
CA SER A 242 -9.54 -8.20 1.24
C SER A 242 -10.52 -9.01 0.38
N MET A 243 -11.08 -8.41 -0.67
CA MET A 243 -11.95 -9.13 -1.62
C MET A 243 -11.17 -10.18 -2.41
N ASP A 244 -9.94 -9.89 -2.82
CA ASP A 244 -9.10 -10.84 -3.56
C ASP A 244 -8.63 -12.03 -2.69
N LEU A 245 -8.34 -11.80 -1.41
CA LEU A 245 -8.10 -12.86 -0.43
C LEU A 245 -9.34 -13.74 -0.22
N ALA A 246 -10.54 -13.15 -0.23
CA ALA A 246 -11.79 -13.88 -0.16
C ALA A 246 -12.12 -14.65 -1.46
N ARG A 247 -11.63 -14.17 -2.61
CA ARG A 247 -11.71 -14.87 -3.92
C ARG A 247 -10.75 -16.06 -4.02
N GLY A 248 -9.68 -16.07 -3.20
CA GLY A 248 -8.69 -17.15 -3.16
C GLY A 248 -7.52 -16.96 -4.13
N LEU A 249 -7.20 -15.72 -4.54
CA LEU A 249 -6.05 -15.46 -5.42
C LEU A 249 -4.74 -16.01 -4.82
N PRO A 250 -3.85 -16.63 -5.61
CA PRO A 250 -2.64 -17.27 -5.10
C PRO A 250 -1.67 -16.29 -4.42
N ILE A 251 -1.58 -15.05 -4.93
CA ILE A 251 -0.70 -14.03 -4.40
C ILE A 251 -1.34 -12.65 -4.49
N VAL A 252 -1.21 -11.86 -3.42
CA VAL A 252 -1.72 -10.48 -3.35
C VAL A 252 -0.62 -9.61 -2.77
N HIS A 253 -0.16 -8.62 -3.54
CA HIS A 253 0.81 -7.62 -3.08
C HIS A 253 0.19 -6.23 -3.03
N LEU A 254 0.40 -5.52 -1.92
CA LEU A 254 -0.03 -4.13 -1.78
C LEU A 254 1.04 -3.26 -1.15
N ASN A 255 1.11 -2.01 -1.61
CA ASN A 255 1.99 -0.99 -1.06
C ASN A 255 1.21 0.11 -0.31
N LEU A 256 1.60 0.34 0.95
CA LEU A 256 1.01 1.33 1.85
C LEU A 256 1.89 2.58 1.91
N LEU A 257 1.61 3.53 1.02
CA LEU A 257 2.36 4.78 0.79
C LEU A 257 2.36 5.79 1.96
N GLY A 258 1.45 5.61 2.92
CA GLY A 258 1.08 6.66 3.87
C GLY A 258 2.21 7.15 4.78
N TYR A 259 3.18 6.29 5.11
CA TYR A 259 4.32 6.70 5.94
C TYR A 259 5.35 7.47 5.12
N ASP A 260 5.77 6.91 3.98
CA ASP A 260 6.78 7.49 3.08
C ASP A 260 6.42 8.91 2.63
N GLU A 261 5.16 9.15 2.23
CA GLU A 261 4.71 10.48 1.80
C GLU A 261 4.84 11.54 2.91
N GLN A 262 4.63 11.14 4.18
CA GLN A 262 4.75 12.06 5.32
C GLN A 262 6.19 12.23 5.77
N ALA A 263 6.94 11.13 5.77
CA ALA A 263 8.34 11.12 6.14
C ALA A 263 9.18 11.95 5.15
N HIS A 264 8.86 11.94 3.86
CA HIS A 264 9.49 12.81 2.86
C HIS A 264 9.32 14.30 3.13
N ARG A 265 8.20 14.70 3.75
CA ARG A 265 7.87 16.11 3.99
C ARG A 265 8.38 16.61 5.33
N ARG A 266 8.18 15.82 6.38
CA ARG A 266 8.40 16.23 7.78
C ARG A 266 9.57 15.51 8.44
N GLY A 267 10.20 14.58 7.73
CA GLY A 267 11.25 13.72 8.23
C GLY A 267 10.71 12.41 8.82
N PRO A 268 11.53 11.34 8.79
CA PRO A 268 11.11 9.99 9.17
C PRO A 268 10.74 9.85 10.65
N GLY A 269 11.42 10.58 11.54
CA GLY A 269 11.13 10.55 12.98
C GLY A 269 10.02 11.48 13.43
N SER A 270 9.32 12.17 12.52
CA SER A 270 8.32 13.17 12.89
C SER A 270 7.09 12.53 13.54
N ALA A 271 6.50 13.25 14.52
CA ALA A 271 5.28 12.79 15.19
C ALA A 271 4.14 12.51 14.21
N PHE A 272 4.11 13.25 13.10
CA PHE A 272 3.11 13.12 12.05
C PHE A 272 3.33 11.86 11.19
N ALA A 273 4.56 11.59 10.75
CA ALA A 273 4.90 10.34 10.06
C ALA A 273 4.55 9.13 10.94
N HIS A 274 4.86 9.19 12.24
CA HIS A 274 4.52 8.15 13.22
C HIS A 274 3.03 8.06 13.56
N TRP A 275 2.27 9.14 13.38
CA TRP A 275 0.81 9.10 13.52
C TRP A 275 0.18 8.29 12.38
N SER A 276 0.68 8.45 11.15
CA SER A 276 0.20 7.69 9.98
C SER A 276 0.32 6.17 10.16
N LEU A 277 1.34 5.72 10.91
CA LEU A 277 1.59 4.31 11.22
C LEU A 277 0.43 3.64 11.95
N LYS A 278 -0.36 4.37 12.76
CA LYS A 278 -1.55 3.80 13.42
C LYS A 278 -2.60 3.35 12.41
N GLY A 279 -2.78 4.13 11.35
CA GLY A 279 -3.69 3.79 10.25
C GLY A 279 -3.17 2.60 9.44
N ILE A 280 -1.86 2.53 9.23
CA ILE A 280 -1.18 1.41 8.56
C ILE A 280 -1.30 0.12 9.39
N ASP A 281 -1.03 0.16 10.69
CA ASP A 281 -1.17 -0.98 11.61
C ASP A 281 -2.61 -1.53 11.61
N SER A 282 -3.60 -0.64 11.61
CA SER A 282 -5.01 -1.03 11.50
C SER A 282 -5.35 -1.66 10.15
N ALA A 283 -4.75 -1.19 9.05
CA ALA A 283 -4.86 -1.79 7.72
C ALA A 283 -4.25 -3.19 7.68
N VAL A 284 -3.00 -3.35 8.16
CA VAL A 284 -2.32 -4.64 8.29
C VAL A 284 -3.17 -5.61 9.11
N ARG A 285 -3.70 -5.15 10.26
CA ARG A 285 -4.58 -5.96 11.11
C ARG A 285 -5.81 -6.48 10.37
N ARG A 286 -6.43 -5.65 9.53
CA ARG A 286 -7.62 -6.07 8.77
C ARG A 286 -7.26 -7.13 7.74
N LEU A 287 -6.18 -6.92 7.00
CA LEU A 287 -5.70 -7.86 5.99
C LEU A 287 -5.26 -9.18 6.61
N TRP A 288 -4.49 -9.14 7.70
CA TRP A 288 -4.10 -10.32 8.46
C TRP A 288 -5.32 -11.10 8.94
N ASN A 289 -6.33 -10.42 9.51
CA ASN A 289 -7.56 -11.10 9.93
C ASN A 289 -8.33 -11.70 8.76
N GLU A 290 -8.34 -11.07 7.58
CA GLU A 290 -8.99 -11.62 6.40
C GLU A 290 -8.23 -12.85 5.88
N ALA A 291 -6.90 -12.78 5.79
CA ALA A 291 -6.02 -13.89 5.44
C ALA A 291 -6.25 -15.10 6.36
N GLN A 292 -6.18 -14.92 7.69
CA GLN A 292 -6.41 -16.00 8.66
C GLN A 292 -7.85 -16.56 8.64
N ARG A 293 -8.82 -15.80 8.13
CA ARG A 293 -10.22 -16.21 8.04
C ARG A 293 -10.59 -16.72 6.65
N SER A 294 -9.72 -16.59 5.67
CA SER A 294 -10.00 -17.04 4.32
C SER A 294 -10.28 -18.52 4.35
N ALA A 295 -11.36 -18.88 3.67
CA ALA A 295 -11.75 -20.27 3.49
C ALA A 295 -11.58 -20.70 2.04
N ALA A 296 -10.92 -19.87 1.22
CA ALA A 296 -10.63 -20.12 -0.17
C ALA A 296 -9.18 -20.57 -0.40
N ARG A 297 -8.26 -20.18 0.49
CA ARG A 297 -6.82 -20.51 0.45
C ARG A 297 -6.17 -20.25 1.81
N ASP A 298 -5.10 -20.96 2.16
CA ASP A 298 -4.32 -20.74 3.40
C ASP A 298 -3.19 -19.75 3.14
N TYR A 299 -3.32 -18.52 3.64
CA TYR A 299 -2.41 -17.43 3.34
C TYR A 299 -1.30 -17.27 4.38
N ASP A 300 -0.05 -17.25 3.91
CA ASP A 300 1.06 -16.68 4.64
C ASP A 300 1.06 -15.16 4.46
N VAL A 301 1.32 -14.41 5.54
CA VAL A 301 1.31 -12.94 5.53
C VAL A 301 2.70 -12.42 5.80
N TRP A 302 3.29 -11.70 4.86
CA TRP A 302 4.57 -11.04 5.01
C TRP A 302 4.35 -9.54 5.06
N VAL A 303 4.88 -8.90 6.11
CA VAL A 303 4.91 -7.45 6.22
C VAL A 303 6.36 -7.01 6.10
N PHE A 304 6.65 -6.15 5.13
CA PHE A 304 8.00 -5.70 4.86
C PHE A 304 8.02 -4.23 4.46
N SER A 305 9.21 -3.66 4.34
CA SER A 305 9.42 -2.34 3.77
C SER A 305 10.45 -2.46 2.65
N ASP A 306 10.25 -1.71 1.58
CA ASP A 306 11.12 -1.72 0.42
C ASP A 306 12.44 -0.99 0.68
N HIS A 307 12.39 0.15 1.37
CA HIS A 307 13.57 0.89 1.79
C HIS A 307 13.33 1.67 3.09
N GLY A 308 14.41 2.25 3.62
CA GLY A 308 14.33 3.19 4.72
C GLY A 308 14.24 4.65 4.26
N GLN A 309 14.17 5.55 5.23
CA GLN A 309 14.38 6.97 5.03
C GLN A 309 15.38 7.52 6.03
N GLN A 310 16.06 8.60 5.64
CA GLN A 310 16.99 9.33 6.48
C GLN A 310 16.64 10.81 6.49
N HIS A 311 16.85 11.47 7.63
CA HIS A 311 16.69 12.91 7.69
C HIS A 311 17.76 13.60 6.84
N THR A 312 17.33 14.50 5.96
CA THR A 312 18.20 15.25 5.06
C THR A 312 17.77 16.71 5.01
N ILE A 313 18.75 17.60 4.81
CA ILE A 313 18.49 19.02 4.57
C ILE A 313 18.52 19.24 3.04
N PRO A 314 17.53 19.94 2.45
CA PRO A 314 17.55 20.23 1.01
C PRO A 314 18.83 20.93 0.59
N TYR A 315 19.46 20.48 -0.50
CA TYR A 315 20.70 21.06 -1.00
C TYR A 315 20.65 22.59 -1.20
N PRO A 316 19.57 23.19 -1.77
CA PRO A 316 19.51 24.64 -1.94
C PRO A 316 19.50 25.41 -0.62
N THR A 317 19.03 24.81 0.48
CA THR A 317 19.05 25.43 1.80
C THR A 317 20.48 25.58 2.33
N ILE A 318 21.37 24.63 2.01
CA ILE A 318 22.78 24.68 2.40
C ILE A 318 23.60 25.48 1.39
N ALA A 319 23.40 25.24 0.09
CA ALA A 319 24.26 25.74 -0.98
C ALA A 319 23.80 27.08 -1.59
N GLY A 320 22.59 27.54 -1.28
CA GLY A 320 21.98 28.75 -1.85
C GLY A 320 21.58 28.65 -3.32
N LYS A 321 21.77 27.49 -3.97
CA LYS A 321 21.43 27.23 -5.38
C LYS A 321 20.96 25.80 -5.61
N THR A 322 20.19 25.58 -6.68
CA THR A 322 19.81 24.24 -7.14
C THR A 322 20.97 23.55 -7.86
N ILE A 323 20.90 22.21 -7.92
CA ILE A 323 21.75 21.37 -8.78
C ILE A 323 21.21 21.41 -10.20
#